data_AF-A0A382HNU1-F1
#
_entry.id   AF-A0A382HNU1-F1
#
_cell.length_a   1.000
_cell.length_b   1.000
_cell.length_c   1.000
_cell.angle_alpha   90.00
_cell.angle_beta   90.00
_cell.angle_gamma   90.00
#
_symmetry.space_group_name_H-M   'P 1'
#
loop_
_entity.id
_entity.type
_entity.pdbx_description
1 polymer ?
#
loop_
_entity_poly.entity_id
_entity_poly.type
_entity_poly.pdbx_seq_one_letter_code
_entity_poly.pdbx_strand_id
1 'polypeptide(L)'
;MRVIIAGAGEVGRGVAAALRQEKRSVALIDPDPTAINESQSLDCLLVTGSALSRESLLRAGISDAEIMVLATNDDEANLLGCAFAKKVYSEQVGDRTASGLTTIAKIRNPTFLDPSRGAGPLESWSKADHVVCSADEIVEQLAAGLLAPSIDEILPLGDTSWIAVSEVMPGSPLIGTKTGYVGEIFVGIPSIYALRNEGERGILS
;
A
#
# COMPACT_ATOMS: atom_id res chain seq x y z
N MET A 1 5.97 10.67 13.00
CA MET A 1 5.36 10.13 11.77
C MET A 1 3.98 10.70 11.49
N ARG A 2 3.94 11.69 10.60
CA ARG A 2 2.74 12.15 9.92
C ARG A 2 2.70 11.55 8.51
N VAL A 3 1.55 11.03 8.14
CA VAL A 3 1.26 10.51 6.81
C VAL A 3 0.18 11.38 6.17
N ILE A 4 0.41 11.81 4.93
CA ILE A 4 -0.59 12.50 4.13
C ILE A 4 -1.08 11.54 3.06
N ILE A 5 -2.38 11.43 2.89
CA ILE A 5 -3.03 10.58 1.90
C ILE A 5 -3.86 11.47 1.00
N ALA A 6 -3.62 11.40 -0.30
CA ALA A 6 -4.43 12.04 -1.32
C ALA A 6 -5.36 11.02 -1.98
N GLY A 7 -6.65 11.30 -1.96
CA GLY A 7 -7.73 10.40 -2.37
C GLY A 7 -8.43 9.82 -1.15
N ALA A 8 -9.66 10.23 -0.91
CA ALA A 8 -10.57 9.72 0.13
C ALA A 8 -11.54 8.66 -0.42
N GLY A 9 -11.14 7.95 -1.49
CA GLY A 9 -11.83 6.75 -1.97
C GLY A 9 -11.57 5.54 -1.08
N GLU A 10 -11.99 4.36 -1.54
CA GLU A 10 -11.88 3.10 -0.79
C GLU A 10 -10.45 2.81 -0.31
N VAL A 11 -9.46 2.85 -1.22
CA VAL A 11 -8.06 2.57 -0.88
C VAL A 11 -7.53 3.58 0.13
N GLY A 12 -7.69 4.88 -0.13
CA GLY A 12 -7.14 5.91 0.75
C GLY A 12 -7.76 5.91 2.15
N ARG A 13 -9.08 5.66 2.26
CA ARG A 13 -9.75 5.48 3.56
C ARG A 13 -9.31 4.21 4.27
N GLY A 14 -9.11 3.11 3.55
CA GLY A 14 -8.58 1.86 4.11
C GLY A 14 -7.18 2.06 4.70
N VAL A 15 -6.28 2.70 3.94
CA VAL A 15 -4.93 3.05 4.42
C VAL A 15 -4.99 3.99 5.62
N ALA A 16 -5.85 5.02 5.57
CA ALA A 16 -6.04 5.93 6.70
C ALA A 16 -6.51 5.18 7.96
N ALA A 17 -7.51 4.31 7.83
CA ALA A 17 -8.05 3.52 8.94
C ALA A 17 -6.97 2.63 9.59
N ALA A 18 -6.20 1.91 8.78
CA ALA A 18 -5.11 1.06 9.26
C ALA A 18 -4.05 1.86 10.03
N LEU A 19 -3.60 2.99 9.47
CA LEU A 19 -2.62 3.86 10.12
C LEU A 19 -3.13 4.51 11.41
N ARG A 20 -4.43 4.82 11.48
CA ARG A 20 -5.07 5.34 12.69
C ARG A 20 -5.18 4.29 13.79
N GLN A 21 -5.40 3.02 13.47
CA GLN A 21 -5.33 1.92 14.44
C GLN A 21 -3.94 1.82 15.09
N GLU A 22 -2.88 2.09 14.33
CA GLU A 22 -1.51 2.20 14.84
C GLU A 22 -1.20 3.54 15.54
N LYS A 23 -2.20 4.39 15.76
CA LYS A 23 -2.08 5.73 16.39
C LYS A 23 -1.14 6.67 15.65
N ARG A 24 -1.00 6.53 14.33
CA ARG A 24 -0.22 7.47 13.49
C ARG A 24 -1.02 8.74 13.20
N SER A 25 -0.33 9.86 13.01
CA SER A 25 -0.99 11.10 12.58
C SER A 25 -1.25 11.02 11.08
N VAL A 26 -2.52 11.15 10.68
CA VAL A 26 -2.94 11.04 9.28
C VAL A 26 -3.68 12.31 8.87
N ALA A 27 -3.37 12.80 7.67
CA ALA A 27 -4.18 13.78 6.97
C ALA A 27 -4.69 13.20 5.65
N LEU A 28 -5.97 13.42 5.34
CA LEU A 28 -6.62 12.93 4.14
C LEU A 28 -7.07 14.12 3.29
N ILE A 29 -6.65 14.16 2.03
CA ILE A 29 -6.93 15.22 1.07
C ILE A 29 -7.82 14.64 -0.04
N ASP A 30 -8.93 15.27 -0.35
CA ASP A 30 -9.74 14.92 -1.51
C ASP A 30 -10.51 16.13 -2.05
N PRO A 31 -10.63 16.32 -3.38
CA PRO A 31 -11.39 17.43 -3.94
C PRO A 31 -12.91 17.27 -3.77
N ASP A 32 -13.43 16.05 -3.62
CA ASP A 32 -14.85 15.78 -3.40
C ASP A 32 -15.21 15.96 -1.93
N PRO A 33 -16.04 16.97 -1.58
CA PRO A 33 -16.49 17.15 -0.21
C PRO A 33 -17.32 15.96 0.32
N THR A 34 -17.94 15.18 -0.56
CA THR A 34 -18.71 13.99 -0.19
C THR A 34 -17.80 12.91 0.37
N ALA A 35 -16.71 12.59 -0.34
CA ALA A 35 -15.71 11.62 0.11
C ALA A 35 -15.06 12.05 1.44
N ILE A 36 -14.84 13.35 1.64
CA ILE A 36 -14.38 13.90 2.91
C ILE A 36 -15.40 13.70 4.03
N ASN A 37 -16.68 13.97 3.78
CA ASN A 37 -17.73 13.78 4.78
C ASN A 37 -17.87 12.31 5.20
N GLU A 38 -17.76 11.37 4.26
CA GLU A 38 -17.74 9.93 4.55
C GLU A 38 -16.54 9.51 5.43
N SER A 39 -15.46 10.30 5.40
CA SER A 39 -14.22 10.03 6.14
C SER A 39 -14.19 10.63 7.55
N GLN A 40 -15.24 11.33 7.99
CA GLN A 40 -15.30 11.98 9.31
C GLN A 40 -15.14 11.03 10.49
N SER A 41 -15.51 9.76 10.34
CA SER A 41 -15.37 8.73 11.37
C SER A 41 -13.93 8.26 11.62
N LEU A 42 -12.99 8.58 10.72
CA LEU A 42 -11.62 8.06 10.75
C LEU A 42 -10.69 8.80 11.73
N ASP A 43 -11.16 9.84 12.42
CA ASP A 43 -10.38 10.66 13.37
C ASP A 43 -9.03 11.11 12.78
N CYS A 44 -9.06 11.66 11.57
CA CYS A 44 -7.89 12.17 10.86
C CYS A 44 -8.11 13.63 10.43
N LEU A 45 -7.05 14.32 10.06
CA LEU A 45 -7.17 15.68 9.53
C LEU A 45 -7.74 15.62 8.12
N LEU A 46 -8.95 16.15 7.93
CA LEU A 46 -9.62 16.16 6.64
C LEU A 46 -9.41 17.50 5.91
N VAL A 47 -8.97 17.43 4.66
CA VAL A 47 -8.70 18.61 3.83
C VAL A 47 -9.43 18.46 2.50
N THR A 48 -10.48 19.25 2.30
CA THR A 48 -11.08 19.37 0.97
C THR A 48 -10.16 20.16 0.05
N GLY A 49 -9.67 19.54 -1.03
CA GLY A 49 -8.73 20.15 -1.96
C GLY A 49 -7.96 19.14 -2.81
N SER A 50 -6.98 19.61 -3.59
CA SER A 50 -6.21 18.76 -4.50
C SER A 50 -4.78 18.55 -3.99
N ALA A 51 -4.22 17.37 -4.21
CA ALA A 51 -2.79 17.11 -3.95
C ALA A 51 -1.86 17.93 -4.86
N LEU A 52 -2.38 18.47 -5.95
CA LEU A 52 -1.68 19.39 -6.86
C LEU A 52 -1.88 20.87 -6.47
N SER A 53 -2.43 21.13 -5.28
CA SER A 53 -2.55 22.47 -4.70
C SER A 53 -1.56 22.65 -3.55
N ARG A 54 -0.72 23.68 -3.65
CA ARG A 54 0.21 24.05 -2.58
C ARG A 54 -0.54 24.33 -1.28
N GLU A 55 -1.65 25.05 -1.36
CA GLU A 55 -2.45 25.41 -0.18
C GLU A 55 -3.00 24.16 0.52
N SER A 56 -3.51 23.19 -0.23
CA SER A 56 -4.04 21.94 0.32
C SER A 56 -2.94 21.13 1.02
N LEU A 57 -1.74 21.04 0.43
CA LEU A 57 -0.60 20.36 1.05
C LEU A 57 -0.13 21.07 2.33
N LEU A 58 -0.09 22.40 2.35
CA LEU A 58 0.25 23.16 3.56
C LEU A 58 -0.79 22.95 4.66
N ARG A 59 -2.08 22.98 4.32
CA ARG A 59 -3.17 22.69 5.26
C ARG A 59 -3.12 21.28 5.81
N ALA A 60 -2.67 20.31 5.01
CA ALA A 60 -2.46 18.93 5.44
C ALA A 60 -1.16 18.74 6.27
N GLY A 61 -0.33 19.78 6.38
CA GLY A 61 0.88 19.77 7.19
C GLY A 61 2.06 19.05 6.54
N ILE A 62 2.25 19.26 5.23
CA ILE A 62 3.33 18.66 4.43
C ILE A 62 4.73 18.88 5.02
N SER A 63 4.98 20.00 5.70
CA SER A 63 6.29 20.33 6.28
C SER A 63 6.78 19.30 7.30
N ASP A 64 5.86 18.64 8.01
CA ASP A 64 6.15 17.63 9.03
C ASP A 64 5.84 16.20 8.54
N ALA A 65 5.47 16.05 7.26
CA ALA A 65 5.11 14.76 6.70
C ALA A 65 6.36 13.93 6.41
N GLU A 66 6.30 12.65 6.76
CA GLU A 66 7.34 11.66 6.45
C GLU A 66 6.93 10.82 5.24
N ILE A 67 5.62 10.62 5.04
CA ILE A 67 5.07 9.81 3.97
C ILE A 67 3.92 10.56 3.29
N MET A 68 3.91 10.54 1.96
CA MET A 68 2.81 10.99 1.11
C MET A 68 2.32 9.83 0.24
N VAL A 69 1.05 9.47 0.38
CA VAL A 69 0.39 8.42 -0.40
C VAL A 69 -0.58 9.04 -1.40
N LEU A 70 -0.37 8.83 -2.69
CA LEU A 70 -1.20 9.32 -3.78
C LEU A 70 -2.06 8.15 -4.28
N ALA A 71 -3.28 8.07 -3.76
CA ALA A 71 -4.22 6.96 -3.97
C ALA A 71 -5.53 7.43 -4.62
N THR A 72 -5.47 8.45 -5.47
CA THR A 72 -6.63 8.91 -6.23
C THR A 72 -6.96 7.96 -7.39
N ASN A 73 -8.08 8.21 -8.07
CA ASN A 73 -8.49 7.47 -9.28
C ASN A 73 -7.88 8.03 -10.57
N ASP A 74 -6.84 8.85 -10.49
CA ASP A 74 -6.15 9.46 -11.62
C ASP A 74 -4.65 9.13 -11.50
N ASP A 75 -4.15 8.33 -12.43
CA ASP A 75 -2.80 7.79 -12.39
C ASP A 75 -1.78 8.92 -12.66
N GLU A 76 -2.10 9.79 -13.61
CA GLU A 76 -1.30 10.97 -13.96
C GLU A 76 -1.21 11.96 -12.79
N ALA A 77 -2.32 12.22 -12.09
CA ALA A 77 -2.34 13.05 -10.90
C ALA A 77 -1.55 12.43 -9.75
N ASN A 78 -1.58 11.11 -9.61
CA ASN A 78 -0.80 10.42 -8.57
C ASN A 78 0.71 10.53 -8.81
N LEU A 79 1.14 10.33 -10.06
CA LEU A 79 2.55 10.44 -10.45
C LEU A 79 3.04 11.90 -10.38
N LEU A 80 2.29 12.84 -10.94
CA LEU A 80 2.63 14.27 -10.87
C LEU A 80 2.60 14.77 -9.43
N GLY A 81 1.66 14.28 -8.63
CA GLY A 81 1.51 14.60 -7.22
C GLY A 81 2.73 14.26 -6.39
N CYS A 82 3.46 13.20 -6.72
CA CYS A 82 4.72 12.85 -6.06
C CYS A 82 5.78 13.93 -6.25
N ALA A 83 6.04 14.33 -7.49
CA ALA A 83 6.98 15.40 -7.81
C ALA A 83 6.53 16.74 -7.20
N PHE A 84 5.24 17.06 -7.29
CA PHE A 84 4.68 18.30 -6.76
C PHE A 84 4.81 18.36 -5.23
N ALA A 85 4.48 17.28 -4.51
CA ALA A 85 4.60 17.20 -3.06
C ALA A 85 6.06 17.36 -2.61
N LYS A 86 7.02 16.67 -3.24
CA LYS A 86 8.46 16.84 -2.95
C LYS A 86 8.92 18.27 -3.21
N LYS A 87 8.45 18.91 -4.28
CA LYS A 87 8.78 20.31 -4.57
C LYS A 87 8.27 21.24 -3.47
N VAL A 88 7.00 21.11 -3.08
CA VAL A 88 6.44 21.94 -1.99
C VAL A 88 7.15 21.68 -0.66
N TYR A 89 7.40 20.41 -0.32
CA TYR A 89 8.15 20.01 0.87
C TYR A 89 9.55 20.64 0.92
N SER A 90 10.31 20.53 -0.18
CA SER A 90 11.67 21.07 -0.28
C SER A 90 11.75 22.57 0.01
N GLU A 91 10.71 23.32 -0.38
CA GLU A 91 10.63 24.76 -0.15
C GLU A 91 10.19 25.10 1.27
N GLN A 92 9.43 24.23 1.93
CA GLN A 92 9.02 24.45 3.33
C GLN A 92 10.13 24.10 4.32
N VAL A 93 10.86 23.01 4.08
CA VAL A 93 11.84 22.47 5.02
C VAL A 93 13.27 22.94 4.70
N GLY A 94 13.50 23.49 3.50
CA GLY A 94 14.83 23.93 3.04
C GLY A 94 15.73 22.78 2.57
N ASP A 95 15.24 21.54 2.55
CA ASP A 95 15.92 20.39 1.95
C ASP A 95 15.63 20.33 0.45
N ARG A 96 16.62 20.69 -0.38
CA ARG A 96 16.51 20.70 -1.84
C ARG A 96 16.23 19.34 -2.46
N THR A 97 16.53 18.25 -1.75
CA THR A 97 16.35 16.88 -2.23
C THR A 97 15.03 16.25 -1.81
N ALA A 98 14.33 16.86 -0.85
CA ALA A 98 13.12 16.31 -0.22
C ALA A 98 13.32 14.87 0.28
N SER A 99 14.51 14.57 0.81
CA SER A 99 14.90 13.25 1.31
C SER A 99 14.08 12.79 2.52
N GLY A 100 13.55 13.73 3.29
CA GLY A 100 12.69 13.46 4.44
C GLY A 100 11.24 13.11 4.11
N LEU A 101 10.84 13.15 2.83
CA LEU A 101 9.48 12.82 2.39
C LEU A 101 9.50 11.64 1.43
N THR A 102 9.01 10.49 1.88
CA THR A 102 8.77 9.32 1.04
C THR A 102 7.44 9.45 0.31
N THR A 103 7.43 9.27 -1.01
CA THR A 103 6.22 9.34 -1.83
C THR A 103 5.86 7.97 -2.41
N ILE A 104 4.58 7.61 -2.30
CA ILE A 104 4.02 6.36 -2.83
C ILE A 104 2.90 6.72 -3.80
N ALA A 105 2.99 6.28 -5.06
CA ALA A 105 1.96 6.48 -6.06
C ALA A 105 1.22 5.18 -6.37
N LYS A 106 -0.11 5.20 -6.28
CA LYS A 106 -0.96 4.17 -6.85
C LYS A 106 -1.18 4.45 -8.34
N ILE A 107 -0.99 3.44 -9.18
CA ILE A 107 -1.38 3.46 -10.59
C ILE A 107 -2.23 2.23 -10.91
N ARG A 108 -2.98 2.29 -12.01
CA ARG A 108 -3.75 1.16 -12.54
C ARG A 108 -3.26 0.75 -13.92
N ASN A 109 -2.73 1.68 -14.70
CA ASN A 109 -2.25 1.39 -16.04
C ASN A 109 -0.82 0.83 -16.00
N PRO A 110 -0.60 -0.48 -16.25
CA PRO A 110 0.73 -1.09 -16.20
C PRO A 110 1.64 -0.59 -17.32
N THR A 111 1.09 0.05 -18.37
CA THR A 111 1.88 0.62 -19.47
C THR A 111 2.88 1.67 -18.98
N PHE A 112 2.62 2.34 -17.85
CA PHE A 112 3.58 3.28 -17.28
C PHE A 112 4.87 2.58 -16.80
N LEU A 113 4.78 1.31 -16.37
CA LEU A 113 5.91 0.50 -15.91
C LEU A 113 6.69 -0.15 -17.06
N ASP A 114 6.09 -0.27 -18.24
CA ASP A 114 6.71 -0.89 -19.41
C ASP A 114 7.89 -0.04 -19.92
N PRO A 115 9.15 -0.54 -19.91
CA PRO A 115 10.30 0.24 -20.36
C PRO A 115 10.32 0.52 -21.88
N SER A 116 9.59 -0.28 -22.66
CA SER A 116 9.55 -0.21 -24.12
C SER A 116 8.39 0.64 -24.65
N ARG A 117 7.30 0.71 -23.90
CA ARG A 117 6.07 1.43 -24.29
C ARG A 117 5.78 2.65 -23.41
N GLY A 118 6.29 2.65 -22.19
CA GLY A 118 6.18 3.74 -21.23
C GLY A 118 7.42 4.64 -21.24
N ALA A 119 7.37 5.70 -20.43
CA ALA A 119 8.49 6.61 -20.21
C ALA A 119 9.41 6.08 -19.08
N GLY A 120 9.85 4.82 -19.14
CA GLY A 120 10.64 4.20 -18.07
C GLY A 120 12.07 4.78 -17.94
N PRO A 121 12.72 4.67 -16.76
CA PRO A 121 12.18 4.27 -15.45
C PRO A 121 11.33 5.39 -14.84
N LEU A 122 10.15 5.05 -14.31
CA LEU A 122 9.17 6.00 -13.76
C LEU A 122 9.75 6.88 -12.66
N GLU A 123 10.58 6.30 -11.81
CA GLU A 123 11.21 6.93 -10.66
C GLU A 123 12.09 8.13 -11.09
N SER A 124 12.66 8.05 -12.30
CA SER A 124 13.58 9.06 -12.81
C SER A 124 12.92 10.42 -13.02
N TRP A 125 11.66 10.45 -13.47
CA TRP A 125 10.94 11.68 -13.80
C TRP A 125 9.76 11.97 -12.86
N SER A 126 9.08 10.94 -12.35
CA SER A 126 7.92 11.13 -11.45
C SER A 126 8.31 11.50 -10.01
N LYS A 127 9.57 11.23 -9.62
CA LYS A 127 10.07 11.39 -8.24
C LYS A 127 9.28 10.58 -7.20
N ALA A 128 8.48 9.61 -7.63
CA ALA A 128 7.88 8.60 -6.76
C ALA A 128 9.00 7.71 -6.21
N ASP A 129 9.03 7.49 -4.89
CA ASP A 129 9.96 6.53 -4.29
C ASP A 129 9.44 5.10 -4.45
N HIS A 130 8.11 4.93 -4.43
CA HIS A 130 7.44 3.67 -4.67
C HIS A 130 6.22 3.84 -5.57
N VAL A 131 5.99 2.87 -6.45
CA VAL A 131 4.82 2.81 -7.32
C VAL A 131 4.11 1.47 -7.09
N VAL A 132 2.81 1.52 -6.82
CA VAL A 132 1.95 0.35 -6.60
C VAL A 132 1.00 0.24 -7.79
N CYS A 133 1.06 -0.86 -8.55
CA CYS A 133 0.16 -1.09 -9.67
C CYS A 133 -0.93 -2.09 -9.30
N SER A 134 -2.15 -1.61 -9.10
CA SER A 134 -3.23 -2.48 -8.64
C SER A 134 -3.73 -3.48 -9.70
N ALA A 135 -3.55 -3.20 -10.99
CA ALA A 135 -4.00 -4.11 -12.04
C ALA A 135 -3.15 -5.39 -12.08
N ASP A 136 -1.84 -5.26 -11.95
CA ASP A 136 -0.92 -6.40 -11.96
C ASP A 136 -1.12 -7.26 -10.71
N GLU A 137 -1.21 -6.64 -9.53
CA GLU A 137 -1.44 -7.34 -8.26
C GLU A 137 -2.75 -8.16 -8.27
N ILE A 138 -3.85 -7.58 -8.77
CA ILE A 138 -5.13 -8.29 -8.86
C ILE A 138 -5.05 -9.46 -9.83
N VAL A 139 -4.39 -9.29 -10.98
CA VAL A 139 -4.24 -10.36 -11.98
C VAL A 139 -3.41 -11.51 -11.41
N GLU A 140 -2.29 -11.22 -10.76
CA GLU A 140 -1.45 -12.24 -10.12
C GLU A 140 -2.22 -12.97 -9.02
N GLN A 141 -2.94 -12.25 -8.16
CA GLN A 141 -3.72 -12.85 -7.08
C GLN A 141 -4.88 -13.71 -7.59
N LEU A 142 -5.56 -13.29 -8.66
CA LEU A 142 -6.60 -14.10 -9.30
C LEU A 142 -6.03 -15.34 -9.99
N ALA A 143 -4.92 -15.20 -10.72
CA ALA A 143 -4.26 -16.34 -11.35
C ALA A 143 -3.79 -17.35 -10.31
N ALA A 144 -3.21 -16.89 -9.20
CA ALA A 144 -2.84 -17.69 -8.04
C ALA A 144 -4.05 -18.45 -7.46
N GLY A 145 -5.14 -17.74 -7.16
CA GLY A 145 -6.36 -18.36 -6.62
C GLY A 145 -7.01 -19.37 -7.57
N LEU A 146 -6.94 -19.15 -8.88
CA LEU A 146 -7.44 -20.11 -9.88
C LEU A 146 -6.57 -21.37 -9.96
N LEU A 147 -5.24 -21.22 -9.86
CA LEU A 147 -4.31 -22.34 -9.89
C LEU A 147 -4.34 -23.17 -8.59
N ALA A 148 -4.66 -22.53 -7.47
CA ALA A 148 -4.71 -23.17 -6.17
C ALA A 148 -5.90 -22.65 -5.32
N PRO A 149 -7.12 -23.17 -5.55
CA PRO A 149 -8.35 -22.68 -4.91
C PRO A 149 -8.40 -22.81 -3.38
N SER A 150 -7.49 -23.60 -2.81
CA SER A 150 -7.35 -23.80 -1.36
C SER A 150 -6.37 -22.83 -0.70
N ILE A 151 -5.75 -21.92 -1.46
CA ILE A 151 -4.84 -20.89 -0.95
C ILE A 151 -5.63 -19.60 -0.77
N ASP A 152 -5.60 -19.05 0.44
CA ASP A 152 -6.31 -17.82 0.80
C ASP A 152 -5.56 -16.58 0.32
N GLU A 153 -4.22 -16.59 0.42
CA GLU A 153 -3.39 -15.45 0.09
C GLU A 153 -2.03 -15.91 -0.45
N ILE A 154 -1.50 -15.20 -1.45
CA ILE A 154 -0.11 -15.36 -1.91
C ILE A 154 0.58 -14.01 -1.79
N LEU A 155 1.61 -13.93 -0.94
CA LEU A 155 2.42 -12.75 -0.74
C LEU A 155 3.74 -12.91 -1.50
N PRO A 156 4.07 -12.02 -2.46
CA PRO A 156 5.35 -12.05 -3.15
C PRO A 156 6.50 -11.71 -2.18
N LEU A 157 7.62 -12.42 -2.32
CA LEU A 157 8.83 -12.23 -1.51
C LEU A 157 10.05 -12.12 -2.42
N GLY A 158 10.07 -11.04 -3.21
CA GLY A 158 11.03 -10.84 -4.30
C GLY A 158 10.63 -11.58 -5.58
N ASP A 159 11.56 -11.66 -6.54
CA ASP A 159 11.21 -12.01 -7.93
C ASP A 159 10.81 -13.48 -8.15
N THR A 160 11.21 -14.39 -7.27
CA THR A 160 11.01 -15.85 -7.48
C THR A 160 10.48 -16.58 -6.25
N SER A 161 10.27 -15.89 -5.12
CA SER A 161 9.81 -16.50 -3.87
C SER A 161 8.45 -15.94 -3.47
N TRP A 162 7.65 -16.77 -2.80
CA TRP A 162 6.28 -16.44 -2.42
C TRP A 162 5.98 -17.08 -1.06
N ILE A 163 5.13 -16.42 -0.26
CA ILE A 163 4.51 -17.02 0.92
C ILE A 163 3.06 -17.32 0.55
N ALA A 164 2.64 -18.57 0.68
CA ALA A 164 1.23 -18.95 0.57
C ALA A 164 0.61 -19.08 1.96
N VAL A 165 -0.56 -18.48 2.14
CA VAL A 165 -1.39 -18.59 3.35
C VAL A 165 -2.59 -19.47 3.02
N SER A 166 -2.88 -20.44 3.87
CA SER A 166 -4.02 -21.35 3.70
C SER A 166 -4.60 -21.72 5.06
N GLU A 167 -5.92 -21.74 5.13
CA GLU A 167 -6.68 -22.15 6.31
C GLU A 167 -6.61 -23.67 6.52
N VAL A 168 -6.28 -24.06 7.76
CA VAL A 168 -6.30 -25.47 8.16
C VAL A 168 -7.71 -25.86 8.57
N MET A 169 -8.41 -26.56 7.66
CA MET A 169 -9.78 -27.02 7.89
C MET A 169 -9.90 -28.04 9.06
N PRO A 170 -11.05 -28.09 9.76
CA PRO A 170 -11.32 -29.11 10.77
C PRO A 170 -11.16 -30.53 10.21
N GLY A 171 -10.37 -31.37 10.89
CA GLY A 171 -10.05 -32.73 10.44
C GLY A 171 -8.83 -32.84 9.52
N SER A 172 -8.15 -31.72 9.24
CA SER A 172 -6.87 -31.74 8.52
C SER A 172 -5.83 -32.57 9.29
N PRO A 173 -5.02 -33.39 8.59
CA PRO A 173 -3.97 -34.19 9.21
C PRO A 173 -2.77 -33.31 9.67
N LEU A 174 -2.78 -32.02 9.33
CA LEU A 174 -1.86 -31.03 9.89
C LEU A 174 -2.18 -30.71 11.35
N ILE A 175 -3.42 -30.92 11.80
CA ILE A 175 -3.82 -30.65 13.18
C ILE A 175 -3.12 -31.64 14.12
N GLY A 176 -2.40 -31.11 15.10
CA GLY A 176 -1.60 -31.89 16.04
C GLY A 176 -0.17 -32.22 15.56
N THR A 177 0.18 -31.83 14.33
CA THR A 177 1.53 -31.99 13.78
C THR A 177 2.38 -30.76 14.08
N LYS A 178 3.64 -30.95 14.50
CA LYS A 178 4.59 -29.84 14.70
C LYS A 178 5.04 -29.29 13.34
N THR A 179 5.08 -27.96 13.20
CA THR A 179 5.45 -27.26 11.96
C THR A 179 6.76 -27.74 11.34
N GLY A 180 7.80 -27.93 12.14
CA GLY A 180 9.11 -28.40 11.68
C GLY A 180 9.15 -29.84 11.13
N TYR A 181 8.13 -30.66 11.39
CA TYR A 181 8.08 -32.06 10.94
C TYR A 181 7.09 -32.30 9.79
N VAL A 182 6.36 -31.26 9.35
CA VAL A 182 5.32 -31.43 8.33
C VAL A 182 5.90 -31.93 7.00
N GLY A 183 7.06 -31.42 6.59
CA GLY A 183 7.71 -31.85 5.34
C GLY A 183 8.21 -33.30 5.34
N GLU A 184 8.36 -33.91 6.52
CA GLU A 184 8.72 -35.34 6.65
C GLU A 184 7.49 -36.25 6.54
N ILE A 185 6.31 -35.74 6.90
CA ILE A 185 5.05 -36.51 6.96
C ILE A 185 4.27 -36.35 5.65
N PHE A 186 4.27 -35.16 5.05
CA PHE A 186 3.50 -34.84 3.86
C PHE A 186 4.42 -34.44 2.71
N VAL A 187 4.50 -35.30 1.69
CA VAL A 187 5.30 -35.06 0.49
C VAL A 187 4.76 -33.86 -0.26
N GLY A 188 5.64 -32.89 -0.57
CA GLY A 188 5.30 -31.72 -1.37
C GLY A 188 4.68 -30.55 -0.59
N ILE A 189 4.54 -30.65 0.74
CA ILE A 189 4.18 -29.49 1.56
C ILE A 189 5.42 -28.59 1.75
N PRO A 190 5.34 -27.29 1.40
CA PRO A 190 6.41 -26.34 1.67
C PRO A 190 6.59 -26.09 3.17
N SER A 191 7.75 -25.58 3.57
CA SER A 191 8.04 -25.25 4.97
C SER A 191 7.02 -24.26 5.54
N ILE A 192 6.49 -24.55 6.72
CA ILE A 192 5.57 -23.66 7.43
C ILE A 192 6.41 -22.69 8.27
N TYR A 193 6.37 -21.40 7.91
CA TYR A 193 7.17 -20.35 8.56
C TYR A 193 6.40 -19.57 9.63
N ALA A 194 5.07 -19.54 9.57
CA ALA A 194 4.24 -18.81 10.51
C ALA A 194 2.87 -19.48 10.67
N LEU A 195 2.28 -19.33 11.85
CA LEU A 195 0.90 -19.74 12.15
C LEU A 195 0.14 -18.56 12.75
N ARG A 196 -1.15 -18.44 12.45
CA ARG A 196 -2.05 -17.45 13.03
C ARG A 196 -3.35 -18.13 13.43
N ASN A 197 -3.72 -18.02 14.72
CA ASN A 197 -5.06 -18.37 15.17
C ASN A 197 -6.03 -17.20 14.92
N GLU A 198 -7.31 -17.49 14.72
CA GLU A 198 -8.33 -16.45 14.62
C GLU A 198 -8.30 -15.52 15.84
N GLY A 199 -8.15 -14.21 15.59
CA GLY A 199 -8.14 -13.17 16.63
C GLY A 199 -6.79 -12.96 17.34
N GLU A 200 -5.75 -13.73 17.03
CA GLU A 200 -4.42 -13.60 17.65
C GLU A 200 -3.37 -13.09 16.65
N ARG A 201 -2.28 -12.48 17.16
CA ARG A 201 -1.13 -12.12 16.32
C ARG A 201 -0.40 -13.38 15.88
N GLY A 202 0.04 -13.43 14.62
CA GLY A 202 0.80 -14.55 14.08
C GLY A 202 2.10 -14.80 14.85
N ILE A 203 2.44 -16.06 15.05
CA ILE A 203 3.67 -16.51 15.70
C ILE A 203 4.59 -17.07 14.61
N LEU A 204 5.81 -16.52 14.53
CA LEU A 204 6.87 -17.05 13.69
C LEU A 204 7.36 -18.38 14.27
N SER A 205 7.47 -19.40 13.42
CA SER A 205 7.89 -20.76 13.79
C SER A 205 9.39 -20.91 13.88
#